data_AF-A0A3L7TGW6-F1
#
_entry.id   AF-A0A3L7TGW6-F1
#
_cell.length_a   1.000
_cell.length_b   1.000
_cell.length_c   1.000
_cell.angle_alpha   90.00
_cell.angle_beta   90.00
_cell.angle_gamma   90.00
#
_symmetry.space_group_name_H-M   'P 1'
#
loop_
_entity.id
_entity.type
_entity.pdbx_description
1 polymer ?
#
loop_
_entity_poly.entity_id
_entity_poly.type
_entity_poly.pdbx_seq_one_letter_code
_entity_poly.pdbx_strand_id
1 'polypeptide(L)'
;MIDLTLAAKLLHFEKTIAPRQAMQQLEGAVALHNMLERHGVAYLADEVGMGKTFVALGAMALFRHFDPNFRVLIIAPRENLQVKWRKEMVNFTRLNFAFPDLRVQGFGGGLVREIVHCENLVDFARLASIAPDRDFIMRLTSFSLPLQGDRFSVDANAARALRDSVRAQLPWLNDEIFDLRNRSEFKNNIARALCCGLPPFDLVIVDEGHNLKHGFKEGGSARNQVLALAMGHPNGAANRRLFPNYAPRARRVLFLSAT
;
A
#
# COMPACT_ATOMS: atom_id res chain seq x y z
N MET A 1 -17.31 11.16 10.57
CA MET A 1 -18.10 10.12 9.88
C MET A 1 -18.88 10.80 8.77
N ILE A 2 -18.97 10.18 7.59
CA ILE A 2 -19.72 10.74 6.46
C ILE A 2 -21.07 10.02 6.34
N ASP A 3 -22.08 10.71 5.83
CA ASP A 3 -23.38 10.11 5.50
C ASP A 3 -23.53 9.89 3.98
N LEU A 4 -24.58 9.16 3.61
CA LEU A 4 -24.90 8.85 2.22
C LEU A 4 -25.24 10.11 1.42
N THR A 5 -25.89 11.09 2.05
CA THR A 5 -26.31 12.33 1.39
C THR A 5 -25.12 13.17 0.94
N LEU A 6 -24.08 13.26 1.76
CA LEU A 6 -22.83 13.93 1.43
C LEU A 6 -22.04 13.14 0.40
N ALA A 7 -21.93 11.83 0.56
CA ALA A 7 -21.20 10.98 -0.39
C ALA A 7 -21.83 11.01 -1.79
N ALA A 8 -23.16 11.02 -1.89
CA ALA A 8 -23.90 11.12 -3.15
C ALA A 8 -23.65 12.44 -3.90
N LYS A 9 -23.20 13.51 -3.23
CA LYS A 9 -22.80 14.77 -3.89
C LYS A 9 -21.42 14.68 -4.55
N LEU A 10 -20.61 13.69 -4.17
CA LEU A 10 -19.23 13.53 -4.61
C LEU A 10 -19.07 12.35 -5.56
N LEU A 11 -19.79 11.24 -5.31
CA LEU A 11 -19.65 9.98 -6.03
C LEU A 11 -20.93 9.61 -6.77
N HIS A 12 -20.82 9.43 -8.08
CA HIS A 12 -21.92 9.13 -9.01
C HIS A 12 -21.65 7.81 -9.74
N PHE A 13 -22.00 6.68 -9.11
CA PHE A 13 -21.76 5.33 -9.67
C PHE A 13 -22.72 4.98 -10.81
N GLU A 14 -23.89 5.62 -10.86
CA GLU A 14 -24.98 5.36 -11.82
C GLU A 14 -24.62 5.63 -13.28
N LYS A 15 -23.53 6.37 -13.54
CA LYS A 15 -23.02 6.61 -14.89
C LYS A 15 -22.44 5.35 -15.54
N THR A 16 -22.06 4.36 -14.73
CA THR A 16 -21.32 3.18 -15.18
C THR A 16 -22.11 1.88 -15.02
N ILE A 17 -23.04 1.83 -14.06
CA ILE A 17 -23.78 0.62 -13.67
C ILE A 17 -25.25 0.89 -13.36
N ALA A 18 -26.06 -0.17 -13.27
CA ALA A 18 -27.49 -0.06 -12.99
C ALA A 18 -27.77 0.64 -11.65
N PRO A 19 -28.87 1.43 -11.51
CA PRO A 19 -29.12 2.25 -10.32
C PRO A 19 -29.07 1.51 -8.98
N ARG A 20 -29.62 0.29 -8.92
CA ARG A 20 -29.58 -0.54 -7.71
C ARG A 20 -28.14 -0.92 -7.31
N GLN A 21 -27.31 -1.29 -8.28
CA GLN A 21 -25.90 -1.62 -8.04
C GLN A 21 -25.09 -0.38 -7.70
N ALA A 22 -25.40 0.76 -8.32
CA ALA A 22 -24.79 2.05 -8.00
C ALA A 22 -25.03 2.45 -6.53
N MET A 23 -26.27 2.31 -6.05
CA MET A 23 -26.61 2.57 -4.65
C MET A 23 -25.86 1.64 -3.70
N GLN A 24 -25.78 0.34 -4.01
CA GLN A 24 -25.03 -0.62 -3.20
C GLN A 24 -23.53 -0.28 -3.14
N GLN A 25 -22.91 0.14 -4.24
CA GLN A 25 -21.51 0.56 -4.23
C GLN A 25 -21.27 1.85 -3.46
N LEU A 26 -22.20 2.81 -3.54
CA LEU A 26 -22.15 4.03 -2.73
C LEU A 26 -22.27 3.72 -1.23
N GLU A 27 -23.22 2.87 -0.86
CA GLU A 27 -23.38 2.38 0.53
C GLU A 27 -22.13 1.67 1.01
N GLY A 28 -21.55 0.78 0.19
CA GLY A 28 -20.30 0.10 0.49
C GLY A 28 -19.14 1.08 0.69
N ALA A 29 -19.01 2.11 -0.16
CA ALA A 29 -17.94 3.09 -0.06
C ALA A 29 -18.05 3.92 1.24
N VAL A 30 -19.27 4.33 1.61
CA VAL A 30 -19.54 5.04 2.86
C VAL A 30 -19.30 4.14 4.07
N ALA A 31 -19.74 2.88 4.02
CA ALA A 31 -19.52 1.90 5.08
C ALA A 31 -18.02 1.66 5.29
N LEU A 32 -17.25 1.44 4.21
CA LEU A 32 -15.80 1.26 4.28
C LEU A 32 -15.10 2.50 4.84
N HIS A 33 -15.43 3.69 4.34
CA HIS A 33 -14.89 4.94 4.87
C HIS A 33 -15.10 5.02 6.39
N ASN A 34 -16.33 4.82 6.85
CA ASN A 34 -16.69 4.91 8.26
C ASN A 34 -16.11 3.78 9.12
N MET A 35 -15.89 2.58 8.58
CA MET A 35 -15.20 1.49 9.27
C MET A 35 -13.70 1.79 9.41
N LEU A 36 -13.05 2.23 8.33
CA LEU A 36 -11.64 2.59 8.32
C LEU A 36 -11.37 3.77 9.26
N GLU A 37 -12.28 4.73 9.36
CA GLU A 37 -12.15 5.85 10.30
C GLU A 37 -12.29 5.44 11.76
N ARG A 38 -13.21 4.50 12.07
CA ARG A 38 -13.46 4.06 13.45
C ARG A 38 -12.45 3.03 13.96
N HIS A 39 -12.01 2.13 13.09
CA HIS A 39 -11.27 0.93 13.49
C HIS A 39 -9.84 0.89 12.94
N GLY A 40 -9.49 1.76 11.98
CA GLY A 40 -8.20 1.70 11.28
C GLY A 40 -8.06 0.48 10.35
N VAL A 41 -9.07 -0.39 10.28
CA VAL A 41 -9.04 -1.58 9.43
C VAL A 41 -10.44 -1.89 8.90
N ALA A 42 -10.51 -2.33 7.64
CA ALA A 42 -11.72 -2.87 7.05
C ALA A 42 -11.37 -4.03 6.10
N TYR A 43 -12.30 -4.96 5.95
CA TYR A 43 -12.17 -6.12 5.07
C TYR A 43 -13.41 -6.20 4.18
N LEU A 44 -13.24 -6.03 2.87
CA LEU A 44 -14.29 -6.17 1.86
C LEU A 44 -14.18 -7.54 1.20
N ALA A 45 -15.16 -8.40 1.46
CA ALA A 45 -15.19 -9.80 1.07
C ALA A 45 -16.34 -10.13 0.10
N ASP A 46 -16.74 -9.18 -0.75
CA ASP A 46 -17.84 -9.39 -1.69
C ASP A 46 -17.49 -10.46 -2.75
N GLU A 47 -18.50 -11.01 -3.42
CA GLU A 47 -18.32 -11.98 -4.50
C GLU A 47 -17.50 -11.41 -5.66
N VAL A 48 -16.94 -12.31 -6.48
CA VAL A 48 -16.23 -11.93 -7.72
C VAL A 48 -17.17 -11.12 -8.62
N GLY A 49 -16.71 -9.98 -9.11
CA GLY A 49 -17.46 -9.15 -10.05
C GLY A 49 -18.39 -8.10 -9.41
N MET A 50 -18.56 -8.06 -8.08
CA MET A 50 -19.42 -7.06 -7.41
C MET A 50 -18.86 -5.63 -7.39
N GLY A 51 -17.66 -5.41 -7.94
CA GLY A 51 -17.06 -4.07 -8.06
C GLY A 51 -16.29 -3.60 -6.84
N LYS A 52 -15.71 -4.52 -6.07
CA LYS A 52 -14.84 -4.22 -4.91
C LYS A 52 -13.82 -3.11 -5.15
N THR A 53 -13.17 -3.09 -6.33
CA THR A 53 -12.24 -2.02 -6.68
C THR A 53 -12.92 -0.65 -6.65
N PHE A 54 -14.09 -0.52 -7.28
CA PHE A 54 -14.82 0.75 -7.35
C PHE A 54 -15.32 1.20 -5.98
N VAL A 55 -15.76 0.27 -5.13
CA VAL A 55 -16.13 0.56 -3.74
C VAL A 55 -14.92 1.06 -2.94
N ALA A 56 -13.76 0.41 -3.09
CA ALA A 56 -12.50 0.83 -2.46
C ALA A 56 -12.03 2.21 -2.93
N LEU A 57 -12.12 2.46 -4.25
CA LEU A 57 -11.79 3.77 -4.84
C LEU A 57 -12.77 4.86 -4.40
N GLY A 58 -14.05 4.53 -4.22
CA GLY A 58 -15.03 5.43 -3.62
C GLY A 58 -14.65 5.83 -2.21
N ALA A 59 -14.33 4.86 -1.34
CA ALA A 59 -13.88 5.14 0.02
C ALA A 59 -12.60 6.01 0.03
N MET A 60 -11.63 5.68 -0.82
CA MET A 60 -10.39 6.45 -0.99
C MET A 60 -10.67 7.90 -1.45
N ALA A 61 -11.54 8.10 -2.43
CA ALA A 61 -11.89 9.41 -2.95
C ALA A 61 -12.61 10.28 -1.90
N LEU A 62 -13.46 9.66 -1.07
CA LEU A 62 -14.11 10.34 0.05
C LEU A 62 -13.09 10.85 1.07
N PHE A 63 -12.13 10.01 1.47
CA PHE A 63 -11.04 10.46 2.35
C PHE A 63 -10.24 11.60 1.73
N ARG A 64 -9.81 11.44 0.48
CA ARG A 64 -9.03 12.44 -0.26
C ARG A 64 -9.75 13.78 -0.42
N HIS A 65 -11.07 13.75 -0.60
CA HIS A 65 -11.84 14.98 -0.73
C HIS A 65 -11.76 15.84 0.54
N PHE A 66 -11.74 15.23 1.73
CA PHE A 66 -11.62 15.95 3.00
C PHE A 66 -10.17 16.17 3.45
N ASP A 67 -9.23 15.35 2.99
CA ASP A 67 -7.80 15.52 3.18
C ASP A 67 -7.06 15.40 1.84
N PRO A 68 -6.75 16.53 1.17
CA PRO A 68 -6.03 16.51 -0.10
C PRO A 68 -4.66 15.81 0.00
N ASN A 69 -4.07 15.78 1.21
CA ASN A 69 -2.76 15.19 1.44
C ASN A 69 -2.78 13.66 1.64
N PHE A 70 -3.96 13.06 1.75
CA PHE A 70 -4.22 11.66 2.15
C PHE A 70 -3.43 10.61 1.36
N ARG A 71 -2.29 10.12 1.82
CA ARG A 71 -1.40 9.28 1.01
C ARG A 71 -1.86 7.83 0.90
N VAL A 72 -1.84 7.27 -0.31
CA VAL A 72 -2.32 5.90 -0.58
C VAL A 72 -1.21 4.98 -1.09
N LEU A 73 -1.19 3.76 -0.56
CA LEU A 73 -0.40 2.63 -1.09
C LEU A 73 -1.35 1.49 -1.47
N ILE A 74 -1.23 1.00 -2.69
CA ILE A 74 -1.96 -0.18 -3.19
C ILE A 74 -0.98 -1.34 -3.34
N ILE A 75 -1.30 -2.49 -2.75
CA ILE A 75 -0.53 -3.73 -2.87
C ILE A 75 -1.38 -4.73 -3.65
N ALA A 76 -1.02 -4.93 -4.92
CA ALA A 76 -1.64 -5.93 -5.78
C ALA A 76 -0.94 -7.31 -5.63
N PRO A 77 -1.60 -8.43 -5.96
CA PRO A 77 -0.94 -9.73 -5.89
C PRO A 77 0.05 -9.96 -7.04
N ARG A 78 -0.18 -9.35 -8.22
CA ARG A 78 0.60 -9.56 -9.46
C ARG A 78 0.62 -8.30 -10.33
N GLU A 79 1.54 -8.27 -11.30
CA GLU A 79 1.80 -7.11 -12.15
C GLU A 79 0.62 -6.72 -13.05
N ASN A 80 -0.04 -7.69 -13.68
CA ASN A 80 -1.23 -7.44 -14.49
C ASN A 80 -2.34 -6.71 -13.71
N LEU A 81 -2.48 -7.01 -12.42
CA LEU A 81 -3.43 -6.32 -11.55
C LEU A 81 -2.98 -4.91 -11.17
N GLN A 82 -1.67 -4.63 -11.09
CA GLN A 82 -1.19 -3.25 -10.92
C GLN A 82 -1.61 -2.36 -12.10
N VAL A 83 -1.47 -2.87 -13.33
CA VAL A 83 -1.90 -2.16 -14.55
C VAL A 83 -3.41 -1.94 -14.54
N LYS A 84 -4.18 -2.97 -14.13
CA LYS A 84 -5.63 -2.87 -14.00
C LYS A 84 -6.04 -1.80 -12.98
N TRP A 85 -5.45 -1.79 -11.78
CA TRP A 85 -5.71 -0.80 -10.74
C TRP A 85 -5.45 0.63 -11.23
N ARG A 86 -4.32 0.88 -11.90
CA ARG A 86 -4.01 2.20 -12.48
C ARG A 86 -5.11 2.64 -13.45
N LYS A 87 -5.53 1.75 -14.35
CA LYS A 87 -6.60 2.03 -15.32
C LYS A 87 -7.94 2.30 -14.62
N GLU A 88 -8.28 1.50 -13.62
CA GLU A 88 -9.51 1.65 -12.83
C GLU A 88 -9.52 2.96 -12.04
N MET A 89 -8.40 3.40 -11.47
CA MET A 89 -8.30 4.70 -10.79
C MET A 89 -8.57 5.89 -11.72
N VAL A 90 -7.98 5.87 -12.92
CA VAL A 90 -8.21 6.91 -13.93
C VAL A 90 -9.67 6.90 -14.38
N ASN A 91 -10.22 5.72 -14.69
CA ASN A 91 -11.61 5.58 -15.11
C ASN A 91 -12.59 5.99 -14.01
N PHE A 92 -12.33 5.55 -12.77
CA PHE A 92 -13.15 5.87 -11.62
C PHE A 92 -13.25 7.39 -11.42
N THR A 93 -12.10 8.05 -11.40
CA THR A 93 -12.00 9.50 -11.19
C THR A 93 -12.70 10.26 -12.31
N ARG A 94 -12.53 9.84 -13.57
CA ARG A 94 -13.16 10.51 -14.72
C ARG A 94 -14.68 10.34 -14.77
N LEU A 95 -15.17 9.14 -14.46
CA LEU A 95 -16.57 8.77 -14.73
C LEU A 95 -17.47 8.87 -13.50
N ASN A 96 -16.95 8.62 -12.30
CA ASN A 96 -17.76 8.49 -11.08
C ASN A 96 -17.52 9.60 -10.05
N PHE A 97 -16.59 10.53 -10.30
CA PHE A 97 -16.43 11.70 -9.44
C PHE A 97 -17.21 12.89 -10.02
N ALA A 98 -17.94 13.60 -9.15
CA ALA A 98 -18.98 14.55 -9.57
C ALA A 98 -18.43 15.79 -10.28
N PHE A 99 -17.29 16.33 -9.82
CA PHE A 99 -16.68 17.57 -10.33
C PHE A 99 -15.18 17.63 -10.05
N PRO A 100 -14.41 18.44 -10.80
CA PRO A 100 -12.97 18.60 -10.59
C PRO A 100 -12.68 19.44 -9.34
N ASP A 101 -12.65 18.77 -8.18
CA ASP A 101 -12.42 19.40 -6.88
C ASP A 101 -10.96 19.78 -6.62
N LEU A 102 -10.04 19.45 -7.54
CA LEU A 102 -8.59 19.64 -7.45
C LEU A 102 -7.96 18.93 -6.24
N ARG A 103 -8.65 17.92 -5.69
CA ARG A 103 -8.16 17.05 -4.61
C ARG A 103 -8.12 15.59 -5.07
N VAL A 104 -9.20 15.13 -5.69
CA VAL A 104 -9.34 13.82 -6.31
C VAL A 104 -9.19 13.94 -7.82
N GLN A 105 -9.98 14.83 -8.43
CA GLN A 105 -10.06 15.02 -9.87
C GLN A 105 -9.49 16.39 -10.27
N GLY A 106 -8.49 16.37 -11.16
CA GLY A 106 -7.89 17.57 -11.74
C GLY A 106 -8.69 18.10 -12.93
N PHE A 107 -8.26 19.24 -13.47
CA PHE A 107 -8.81 19.76 -14.72
C PHE A 107 -8.68 18.73 -15.85
N GLY A 108 -9.72 18.59 -16.67
CA GLY A 108 -9.76 17.59 -17.75
C GLY A 108 -10.07 16.16 -17.31
N GLY A 109 -10.43 15.93 -16.04
CA GLY A 109 -10.89 14.64 -15.53
C GLY A 109 -9.77 13.66 -15.15
N GLY A 110 -8.51 14.13 -15.14
CA GLY A 110 -7.35 13.36 -14.69
C GLY A 110 -7.25 13.25 -13.17
N LEU A 111 -6.33 12.41 -12.70
CA LEU A 111 -5.98 12.32 -11.29
C LEU A 111 -5.17 13.56 -10.88
N VAL A 112 -5.46 14.11 -9.69
CA VAL A 112 -4.61 15.16 -9.10
C VAL A 112 -3.27 14.59 -8.67
N ARG A 113 -3.28 13.40 -8.06
CA ARG A 113 -2.07 12.68 -7.66
C ARG A 113 -1.73 11.57 -8.64
N GLU A 114 -0.50 11.60 -9.13
CA GLU A 114 0.03 10.52 -9.95
C GLU A 114 0.17 9.24 -9.10
N ILE A 115 -0.17 8.09 -9.70
CA ILE A 115 0.08 6.77 -9.13
C ILE A 115 1.38 6.23 -9.71
N VAL A 116 2.36 6.02 -8.85
CA VAL A 116 3.69 5.53 -9.23
C VAL A 116 3.78 4.03 -8.97
N HIS A 117 4.28 3.31 -9.97
CA HIS A 117 4.60 1.90 -9.82
C HIS A 117 6.00 1.75 -9.24
N CYS A 118 6.15 0.90 -8.23
CA CYS A 118 7.45 0.57 -7.65
C CYS A 118 7.72 -0.93 -7.82
N GLU A 119 8.85 -1.25 -8.45
CA GLU A 119 9.23 -2.62 -8.76
C GLU A 119 9.64 -3.40 -7.51
N ASN A 120 10.36 -2.74 -6.60
CA ASN A 120 10.91 -3.33 -5.38
C ASN A 120 10.93 -2.32 -4.22
N LEU A 121 11.24 -2.81 -3.02
CA LEU A 121 11.26 -2.00 -1.80
C LEU A 121 12.29 -0.85 -1.80
N VAL A 122 13.44 -1.00 -2.48
CA VAL A 122 14.46 0.06 -2.55
C VAL A 122 13.96 1.20 -3.43
N ASP A 123 13.40 0.87 -4.59
CA ASP A 123 12.78 1.86 -5.48
C ASP A 123 11.58 2.55 -4.81
N PHE A 124 10.76 1.79 -4.06
CA PHE A 124 9.69 2.36 -3.26
C PHE A 124 10.20 3.36 -2.21
N ALA A 125 11.22 3.02 -1.43
CA ALA A 125 11.78 3.93 -0.44
C ALA A 125 12.35 5.21 -1.07
N ARG A 126 13.04 5.08 -2.20
CA ARG A 126 13.54 6.22 -2.98
C ARG A 126 12.40 7.13 -3.44
N LEU A 127 11.45 6.58 -4.18
CA LEU A 127 10.34 7.34 -4.78
C LEU A 127 9.44 7.96 -3.71
N ALA A 128 9.21 7.24 -2.62
CA ALA A 128 8.44 7.72 -1.48
C ALA A 128 9.08 8.91 -0.76
N SER A 129 10.42 9.04 -0.84
CA SER A 129 11.19 10.11 -0.20
C SER A 129 11.29 11.36 -1.07
N ILE A 130 11.37 11.22 -2.40
CA ILE A 130 11.56 12.37 -3.31
C ILE A 130 10.25 13.01 -3.78
N ALA A 131 9.13 12.27 -3.75
CA ALA A 131 7.84 12.75 -4.23
C ALA A 131 6.72 12.40 -3.23
N PRO A 132 6.55 13.20 -2.16
CA PRO A 132 5.60 12.91 -1.09
C PRO A 132 4.14 13.09 -1.51
N ASP A 133 3.89 13.73 -2.64
CA ASP A 133 2.59 14.09 -3.21
C ASP A 133 2.04 13.04 -4.19
N ARG A 134 2.55 11.81 -4.15
CA ARG A 134 2.16 10.71 -5.04
C ARG A 134 1.50 9.56 -4.28
N ASP A 135 0.69 8.81 -5.00
CA ASP A 135 0.19 7.51 -4.55
C ASP A 135 1.06 6.40 -5.16
N PHE A 136 1.09 5.24 -4.50
CA PHE A 136 2.03 4.18 -4.85
C PHE A 136 1.30 2.87 -5.13
N ILE A 137 1.79 2.12 -6.10
CA ILE A 137 1.34 0.76 -6.37
C ILE A 137 2.52 -0.22 -6.39
N MET A 138 2.42 -1.25 -5.55
CA MET A 138 3.38 -2.33 -5.43
C MET A 138 2.70 -3.66 -5.71
N ARG A 139 3.49 -4.71 -5.93
CA ARG A 139 3.00 -6.09 -5.97
C ARG A 139 3.56 -6.88 -4.81
N LEU A 140 2.93 -8.00 -4.46
CA LEU A 140 3.43 -8.88 -3.40
C LEU A 140 4.91 -9.28 -3.62
N THR A 141 5.32 -9.52 -4.87
CA THR A 141 6.72 -9.86 -5.19
C THR A 141 7.69 -8.69 -5.05
N SER A 142 7.23 -7.43 -4.97
CA SER A 142 8.07 -6.26 -4.67
C SER A 142 8.64 -6.30 -3.24
N PHE A 143 8.02 -7.08 -2.36
CA PHE A 143 8.47 -7.34 -0.98
C PHE A 143 9.37 -8.58 -0.88
N SER A 144 9.90 -9.07 -2.00
CA SER A 144 10.89 -10.15 -2.02
C SER A 144 12.29 -9.58 -2.20
N LEU A 145 13.23 -10.01 -1.34
CA LEU A 145 14.65 -9.67 -1.48
C LEU A 145 15.39 -10.86 -2.12
N PRO A 146 15.81 -10.76 -3.40
CA PRO A 146 16.47 -11.85 -4.12
C PRO A 146 17.91 -12.00 -3.61
N LEU A 147 18.10 -12.87 -2.63
CA LEU A 147 19.40 -13.30 -2.16
C LEU A 147 19.49 -14.80 -2.40
N GLN A 148 20.45 -15.28 -3.19
CA GLN A 148 20.72 -16.71 -3.37
C GLN A 148 21.58 -17.25 -2.21
N GLY A 149 21.58 -18.57 -1.99
CA GLY A 149 22.29 -19.25 -0.89
C GLY A 149 21.38 -20.06 0.03
N ASP A 150 21.95 -20.82 0.96
CA ASP A 150 21.22 -21.54 2.00
C ASP A 150 20.82 -20.58 3.16
N ARG A 151 20.50 -21.09 4.36
CA ARG A 151 20.09 -20.24 5.50
C ARG A 151 21.28 -19.56 6.18
N PHE A 152 22.48 -20.15 6.03
CA PHE A 152 23.75 -19.78 6.65
C PHE A 152 24.76 -19.21 5.63
N SER A 153 24.52 -19.39 4.33
CA SER A 153 25.29 -18.79 3.24
C SER A 153 24.45 -17.76 2.48
N VAL A 154 25.03 -16.59 2.25
CA VAL A 154 24.46 -15.53 1.41
C VAL A 154 25.41 -15.32 0.25
N ASP A 155 24.88 -15.22 -0.97
CA ASP A 155 25.66 -14.70 -2.10
C ASP A 155 26.17 -13.29 -1.75
N ALA A 156 27.47 -13.20 -1.47
CA ALA A 156 28.13 -11.99 -1.03
C ALA A 156 28.04 -10.87 -2.07
N ASN A 157 27.91 -11.17 -3.37
CA ASN A 157 27.80 -10.16 -4.41
C ASN A 157 26.38 -9.56 -4.43
N ALA A 158 25.35 -10.41 -4.43
CA ALA A 158 23.97 -9.96 -4.36
C ALA A 158 23.69 -9.16 -3.08
N ALA A 159 24.23 -9.60 -1.94
CA ALA A 159 24.05 -8.90 -0.67
C ALA A 159 24.79 -7.56 -0.62
N ARG A 160 26.01 -7.47 -1.18
CA ARG A 160 26.73 -6.21 -1.33
C ARG A 160 25.98 -5.24 -2.22
N ALA A 161 25.47 -5.69 -3.38
CA ALA A 161 24.67 -4.84 -4.26
C ALA A 161 23.40 -4.33 -3.56
N LEU A 162 22.68 -5.19 -2.83
CA LEU A 162 21.51 -4.78 -2.06
C LEU A 162 21.87 -3.78 -0.95
N ARG A 163 22.94 -4.03 -0.18
CA ARG A 163 23.46 -3.07 0.80
C ARG A 163 23.73 -1.71 0.16
N ASP A 164 24.48 -1.69 -0.93
CA ASP A 164 24.95 -0.45 -1.57
C ASP A 164 23.76 0.34 -2.12
N SER A 165 22.76 -0.33 -2.71
CA SER A 165 21.51 0.30 -3.15
C SER A 165 20.68 0.89 -2.00
N VAL A 166 20.62 0.21 -0.85
CA VAL A 166 19.93 0.72 0.35
C VAL A 166 20.69 1.91 0.94
N ARG A 167 22.03 1.84 1.03
CA ARG A 167 22.87 2.95 1.51
C ARG A 167 22.75 4.19 0.63
N ALA A 168 22.62 4.02 -0.68
CA ALA A 168 22.42 5.14 -1.59
C ALA A 168 21.14 5.93 -1.26
N GLN A 169 20.12 5.29 -0.70
CA GLN A 169 18.88 5.94 -0.28
C GLN A 169 18.88 6.36 1.20
N LEU A 170 19.60 5.62 2.05
CA LEU A 170 19.63 5.79 3.50
C LEU A 170 21.09 5.82 3.99
N PRO A 171 21.84 6.90 3.71
CA PRO A 171 23.29 6.96 3.99
C PRO A 171 23.63 7.03 5.48
N TRP A 172 22.64 7.31 6.34
CA TRP A 172 22.78 7.41 7.79
C TRP A 172 22.67 6.07 8.53
N LEU A 173 22.42 4.96 7.81
CA LEU A 173 22.31 3.62 8.42
C LEU A 173 23.65 3.11 8.96
N ASN A 174 23.62 2.45 10.11
CA ASN A 174 24.79 1.82 10.72
C ASN A 174 25.17 0.52 9.96
N ASP A 175 26.48 0.32 9.78
CA ASP A 175 27.08 -0.85 9.12
C ASP A 175 26.71 -2.19 9.76
N GLU A 176 26.47 -2.20 11.07
CA GLU A 176 26.02 -3.38 11.83
C GLU A 176 24.71 -4.00 11.29
N ILE A 177 23.89 -3.22 10.59
CA ILE A 177 22.61 -3.67 10.00
C ILE A 177 22.85 -4.67 8.87
N PHE A 178 24.01 -4.60 8.19
CA PHE A 178 24.33 -5.37 7.00
C PHE A 178 25.12 -6.66 7.31
N ASP A 179 24.92 -7.25 8.49
CA ASP A 179 25.52 -8.54 8.87
C ASP A 179 25.03 -9.69 7.97
N LEU A 180 25.98 -10.36 7.30
CA LEU A 180 25.73 -11.45 6.36
C LEU A 180 25.71 -12.84 7.00
N ARG A 181 26.00 -12.96 8.31
CA ARG A 181 26.05 -14.26 9.02
C ARG A 181 24.72 -15.00 9.02
N ASN A 182 23.60 -14.28 8.94
CA ASN A 182 22.27 -14.87 8.91
C ASN A 182 21.43 -14.21 7.81
N ARG A 183 21.12 -14.98 6.76
CA ARG A 183 20.34 -14.51 5.61
C ARG A 183 18.96 -13.98 5.98
N SER A 184 18.28 -14.64 6.91
CA SER A 184 16.94 -14.24 7.34
C SER A 184 17.01 -12.91 8.09
N GLU A 185 17.98 -12.77 8.99
CA GLU A 185 18.13 -11.55 9.77
C GLU A 185 18.62 -10.38 8.92
N PHE A 186 19.49 -10.63 7.94
CA PHE A 186 19.86 -9.63 6.94
C PHE A 186 18.63 -9.09 6.21
N LYS A 187 17.74 -9.96 5.71
CA LYS A 187 16.48 -9.53 5.05
C LYS A 187 15.59 -8.73 5.99
N ASN A 188 15.45 -9.17 7.24
CA ASN A 188 14.67 -8.47 8.25
C ASN A 188 15.24 -7.08 8.54
N ASN A 189 16.56 -6.97 8.67
CA ASN A 189 17.27 -5.72 8.89
C ASN A 189 17.13 -4.75 7.72
N ILE A 190 17.24 -5.22 6.47
CA ILE A 190 16.95 -4.41 5.29
C ILE A 190 15.50 -3.90 5.32
N ALA A 191 14.52 -4.75 5.64
CA ALA A 191 13.13 -4.34 5.71
C ALA A 191 12.89 -3.28 6.82
N ARG A 192 13.48 -3.46 8.01
CA ARG A 192 13.43 -2.47 9.10
C ARG A 192 14.12 -1.15 8.74
N ALA A 193 15.25 -1.22 8.05
CA ALA A 193 15.98 -0.04 7.59
C ALA A 193 15.13 0.76 6.59
N LEU A 194 14.55 0.08 5.58
CA LEU A 194 13.67 0.72 4.60
C LEU A 194 12.41 1.30 5.26
N CYS A 195 11.83 0.61 6.25
CA CYS A 195 10.75 1.16 7.06
C CYS A 195 11.11 2.52 7.67
N CYS A 196 12.32 2.67 8.22
CA CYS A 196 12.75 3.92 8.84
C CYS A 196 12.81 5.10 7.87
N GLY A 197 13.07 4.84 6.58
CA GLY A 197 13.06 5.86 5.52
C GLY A 197 11.67 6.11 4.92
N LEU A 198 10.73 5.19 5.09
CA LEU A 198 9.39 5.34 4.53
C LEU A 198 8.54 6.34 5.34
N PRO A 199 7.78 7.22 4.69
CA PRO A 199 6.76 8.03 5.33
C PRO A 199 5.53 7.19 5.69
N PRO A 200 4.67 7.65 6.61
CA PRO A 200 3.39 7.00 6.87
C PRO A 200 2.42 7.17 5.68
N PHE A 201 1.56 6.17 5.50
CA PHE A 201 0.47 6.14 4.54
C PHE A 201 -0.86 6.21 5.27
N ASP A 202 -1.77 7.04 4.78
CA ASP A 202 -3.08 7.23 5.37
C ASP A 202 -4.02 6.05 5.10
N LEU A 203 -3.83 5.40 3.96
CA LEU A 203 -4.51 4.17 3.58
C LEU A 203 -3.58 3.22 2.83
N VAL A 204 -3.53 1.97 3.28
CA VAL A 204 -2.95 0.86 2.54
C VAL A 204 -4.06 -0.07 2.08
N ILE A 205 -4.21 -0.24 0.77
CA ILE A 205 -5.17 -1.17 0.16
C ILE A 205 -4.41 -2.43 -0.23
N VAL A 206 -4.81 -3.57 0.31
CA VAL A 206 -4.25 -4.88 -0.04
C VAL A 206 -5.28 -5.65 -0.85
N ASP A 207 -5.01 -5.77 -2.14
CA ASP A 207 -5.82 -6.58 -3.04
C ASP A 207 -5.47 -8.07 -2.91
N GLU A 208 -6.49 -8.91 -2.98
CA GLU A 208 -6.43 -10.33 -2.63
C GLU A 208 -5.73 -10.59 -1.27
N GLY A 209 -6.20 -9.90 -0.24
CA GLY A 209 -5.71 -9.95 1.14
C GLY A 209 -5.62 -11.36 1.73
N HIS A 210 -6.41 -12.32 1.25
CA HIS A 210 -6.30 -13.73 1.61
C HIS A 210 -4.89 -14.33 1.35
N ASN A 211 -4.10 -13.76 0.44
CA ASN A 211 -2.69 -14.13 0.21
C ASN A 211 -1.77 -13.88 1.43
N LEU A 212 -2.25 -13.10 2.41
CA LEU A 212 -1.54 -12.78 3.65
C LEU A 212 -2.12 -13.53 4.87
N LYS A 213 -3.01 -14.52 4.67
CA LYS A 213 -3.71 -15.25 5.77
C LYS A 213 -2.81 -15.87 6.84
N HIS A 214 -1.55 -16.17 6.51
CA HIS A 214 -0.59 -16.74 7.46
C HIS A 214 0.08 -15.69 8.35
N GLY A 215 -0.07 -14.40 8.04
CA GLY A 215 0.37 -13.27 8.86
C GLY A 215 1.88 -13.19 9.09
N PHE A 216 2.25 -12.52 10.19
CA PHE A 216 3.61 -12.40 10.71
C PHE A 216 3.85 -13.48 11.77
N LYS A 217 4.61 -14.52 11.42
CA LYS A 217 4.91 -15.67 12.30
C LYS A 217 6.34 -16.16 12.08
N GLU A 218 7.00 -16.61 13.15
CA GLU A 218 8.30 -17.30 13.04
C GLU A 218 8.20 -18.50 12.10
N GLY A 219 9.19 -18.67 11.22
CA GLY A 219 9.16 -19.70 10.18
C GLY A 219 8.12 -19.49 9.06
N GLY A 220 7.39 -18.38 9.07
CA GLY A 220 6.44 -18.01 8.02
C GLY A 220 7.11 -17.60 6.70
N SER A 221 6.30 -17.23 5.71
CA SER A 221 6.79 -16.77 4.41
C SER A 221 7.76 -15.59 4.56
N ALA A 222 8.96 -15.71 3.98
CA ALA A 222 9.97 -14.64 3.98
C ALA A 222 9.44 -13.33 3.39
N ARG A 223 8.54 -13.40 2.40
CA ARG A 223 7.86 -12.23 1.83
C ARG A 223 6.93 -11.55 2.84
N ASN A 224 6.14 -12.33 3.58
CA ASN A 224 5.23 -11.77 4.59
C ASN A 224 6.02 -11.16 5.74
N GLN A 225 7.15 -11.77 6.13
CA GLN A 225 8.10 -11.22 7.09
C GLN A 225 8.64 -9.86 6.61
N VAL A 226 9.16 -9.79 5.38
CA VAL A 226 9.68 -8.55 4.80
C VAL A 226 8.60 -7.49 4.66
N LEU A 227 7.40 -7.82 4.18
CA LEU A 227 6.26 -6.89 4.09
C LEU A 227 5.89 -6.32 5.46
N ALA A 228 5.69 -7.19 6.45
CA ALA A 228 5.32 -6.78 7.79
C ALA A 228 6.41 -5.86 8.39
N LEU A 229 7.68 -6.22 8.24
CA LEU A 229 8.78 -5.42 8.75
C LEU A 229 8.91 -4.08 8.00
N ALA A 230 8.83 -4.06 6.68
CA ALA A 230 8.88 -2.84 5.87
C ALA A 230 7.74 -1.87 6.22
N MET A 231 6.57 -2.40 6.59
CA MET A 231 5.41 -1.62 7.01
C MET A 231 5.36 -1.33 8.52
N GLY A 232 6.39 -1.69 9.28
CA GLY A 232 6.54 -1.30 10.69
C GLY A 232 5.73 -2.14 11.67
N HIS A 233 5.62 -3.46 11.46
CA HIS A 233 4.88 -4.36 12.34
C HIS A 233 5.34 -4.23 13.82
N PRO A 234 4.41 -4.09 14.80
CA PRO A 234 4.77 -3.85 16.20
C PRO A 234 5.68 -4.93 16.83
N ASN A 235 5.45 -6.20 16.46
CA ASN A 235 6.27 -7.32 16.94
C ASN A 235 7.60 -7.47 16.18
N GLY A 236 7.96 -6.51 15.32
CA GLY A 236 9.17 -6.53 14.51
C GLY A 236 10.47 -6.26 15.27
N ALA A 237 10.44 -6.24 16.61
CA ALA A 237 11.54 -6.02 17.56
C ALA A 237 12.74 -5.28 16.94
N ALA A 238 12.67 -3.95 16.92
CA ALA A 238 13.70 -3.12 16.32
C ALA A 238 14.55 -2.47 17.42
N ASN A 239 15.86 -2.75 17.42
CA ASN A 239 16.80 -2.02 18.24
C ASN A 239 16.77 -0.54 17.82
N ARG A 240 16.27 0.34 18.70
CA ARG A 240 16.12 1.79 18.39
C ARG A 240 17.43 2.48 18.05
N ARG A 241 18.59 1.96 18.50
CA ARG A 241 19.90 2.47 18.08
C ARG A 241 20.15 2.22 16.59
N LEU A 242 19.74 1.07 16.08
CA LEU A 242 19.94 0.68 14.68
C LEU A 242 18.80 1.16 13.78
N PHE A 243 17.58 1.25 14.32
CA PHE A 243 16.36 1.58 13.59
C PHE A 243 15.56 2.67 14.32
N PRO A 244 16.07 3.92 14.39
CA PRO A 244 15.52 4.97 15.24
C PRO A 244 14.07 5.35 14.91
N ASN A 245 13.67 5.24 13.64
CA ASN A 245 12.35 5.64 13.16
C ASN A 245 11.43 4.46 12.86
N TYR A 246 11.76 3.25 13.32
CA TYR A 246 10.93 2.08 13.06
C TYR A 246 9.57 2.18 13.76
N ALA A 247 8.50 2.32 12.98
CA ALA A 247 7.13 2.44 13.49
C ALA A 247 6.13 2.07 12.38
N PRO A 248 4.86 1.79 12.71
CA PRO A 248 3.83 1.50 11.72
C PRO A 248 3.78 2.54 10.59
N ARG A 249 3.69 2.06 9.35
CA ARG A 249 3.59 2.89 8.13
C ARG A 249 2.20 2.95 7.52
N ALA A 250 1.23 2.28 8.12
CA ALA A 250 -0.17 2.34 7.70
C ALA A 250 -1.02 2.89 8.84
N ARG A 251 -1.76 3.98 8.60
CA ARG A 251 -2.78 4.48 9.53
C ARG A 251 -4.07 3.69 9.41
N ARG A 252 -4.43 3.34 8.18
CA ARG A 252 -5.61 2.52 7.86
C ARG A 252 -5.24 1.42 6.87
N VAL A 253 -5.85 0.24 7.03
CA VAL A 253 -5.65 -0.89 6.11
C VAL A 253 -6.99 -1.41 5.59
N LEU A 254 -7.15 -1.42 4.27
CA LEU A 254 -8.29 -2.02 3.59
C LEU A 254 -7.85 -3.31 2.91
N PHE A 255 -8.42 -4.43 3.35
CA PHE A 255 -8.23 -5.72 2.66
C PHE A 255 -9.38 -5.95 1.69
N LEU A 256 -9.05 -6.34 0.47
CA LEU A 256 -10.01 -6.78 -0.53
C LEU A 256 -9.79 -8.27 -0.75
N SER A 257 -10.84 -9.06 -0.78
CA SER A 257 -10.75 -10.45 -1.22
C SER A 257 -12.05 -10.84 -1.89
N ALA A 258 -11.96 -11.74 -2.86
CA ALA A 258 -13.14 -12.44 -3.34
C ALA A 258 -13.35 -13.72 -2.52
N THR A 259 -14.61 -13.98 -2.15
CA THR A 259 -15.08 -15.30 -1.75
C THR A 259 -15.59 -16.08 -2.95
#